data_AF-A0A194RHY5-F1
#
_entry.id   AF-A0A194RHY5-F1
#
_cell.length_a   1.000
_cell.length_b   1.000
_cell.length_c   1.000
_cell.angle_alpha   90.00
_cell.angle_beta   90.00
_cell.angle_gamma   90.00
#
_symmetry.space_group_name_H-M   'P 1'
#
loop_
_entity.id
_entity.type
_entity.pdbx_description
1 polymer ?
#
loop_
_entity_poly.entity_id
_entity_poly.type
_entity_poly.pdbx_seq_one_letter_code
_entity_poly.pdbx_strand_id
1 'polypeptide(L)'
;MTTYQKFVSDYCKTWEKSGKELFIKTVTQYVKDEGKTPLFSKSGKLSGLSQSIYDLLLCGLRGNLKKDAVVSILHDITTLHADIPSIILDVTCILDAETCTDVQSEDRTNFCYIVRELESFISDKLLKERLEIDTLQDVGTLKNKNFYTKFIKIKTKL
;
A
#
# COMPACT_ATOMS: atom_id res chain seq x y z
N MET A 1 -16.21 13.44 -12.04
CA MET A 1 -15.92 12.11 -11.47
C MET A 1 -14.51 12.16 -10.92
N THR A 2 -14.30 11.88 -9.63
CA THR A 2 -12.95 11.86 -9.05
C THR A 2 -12.13 10.69 -9.61
N THR A 3 -10.80 10.75 -9.54
CA THR A 3 -9.91 9.65 -10.01
C THR A 3 -10.31 8.31 -9.39
N TYR A 4 -10.59 8.30 -8.09
CA TYR A 4 -11.08 7.14 -7.36
C TYR A 4 -12.42 6.59 -7.87
N GLN A 5 -13.42 7.44 -8.12
CA GLN A 5 -14.71 6.99 -8.65
C GLN A 5 -14.57 6.34 -10.03
N LYS A 6 -13.67 6.87 -10.85
CA LYS A 6 -13.33 6.29 -12.15
C LYS A 6 -12.67 4.92 -11.96
N PHE A 7 -11.68 4.80 -11.07
CA PHE A 7 -11.04 3.53 -10.75
C PHE A 7 -12.05 2.44 -10.34
N VAL A 8 -12.96 2.76 -9.41
CA VAL A 8 -14.01 1.83 -8.96
C VAL A 8 -14.88 1.37 -10.13
N SER A 9 -15.22 2.29 -11.04
CA SER A 9 -16.03 1.97 -12.21
C SER A 9 -15.29 1.11 -13.23
N ASP A 10 -14.03 1.42 -13.48
CA ASP A 10 -13.21 0.78 -14.53
C ASP A 10 -12.73 -0.61 -14.11
N TYR A 11 -12.46 -0.83 -12.82
CA TYR A 11 -11.87 -2.08 -12.31
C TYR A 11 -12.78 -2.82 -11.32
N CYS A 12 -13.23 -2.17 -10.24
CA CYS A 12 -13.83 -2.88 -9.11
C CYS A 12 -15.20 -3.48 -9.41
N LYS A 13 -16.05 -2.79 -10.19
CA LYS A 13 -17.40 -3.29 -10.53
C LYS A 13 -17.39 -4.61 -11.32
N THR A 14 -16.32 -4.87 -12.07
CA THR A 14 -16.17 -6.07 -12.90
C THR A 14 -14.98 -6.92 -12.45
N TRP A 15 -14.59 -6.82 -11.17
CA TRP A 15 -13.35 -7.39 -10.66
C TRP A 15 -13.12 -8.86 -11.04
N GLU A 16 -14.13 -9.71 -10.78
CA GLU A 16 -14.09 -11.15 -11.05
C GLU A 16 -14.18 -11.51 -12.54
N LYS A 17 -14.66 -10.59 -13.39
CA LYS A 17 -14.84 -10.84 -14.83
C LYS A 17 -13.65 -10.40 -15.66
N SER A 18 -13.15 -9.20 -15.39
CA SER A 18 -12.09 -8.57 -16.19
C SER A 18 -11.29 -7.52 -15.44
N GLY A 19 -11.82 -6.97 -14.34
CA GLY A 19 -11.19 -5.86 -13.62
C GLY A 19 -9.80 -6.19 -13.10
N LYS A 20 -9.61 -7.39 -12.53
CA LYS A 20 -8.30 -7.89 -12.07
C LYS A 20 -7.28 -7.90 -13.22
N GLU A 21 -7.62 -8.54 -14.34
CA GLU A 21 -6.70 -8.68 -15.49
C GLU A 21 -6.38 -7.32 -16.12
N LEU A 22 -7.39 -6.45 -16.25
CA LEU A 22 -7.21 -5.09 -16.76
C LEU A 22 -6.27 -4.26 -15.87
N PHE A 23 -6.40 -4.38 -14.54
CA PHE A 23 -5.51 -3.69 -13.63
C PHE A 23 -4.07 -4.18 -13.75
N ILE A 24 -3.84 -5.50 -13.73
CA ILE A 24 -2.49 -6.08 -13.90
C ILE A 24 -1.89 -5.64 -15.24
N LYS A 25 -2.67 -5.64 -16.32
CA LYS A 25 -2.23 -5.17 -17.64
C LYS A 25 -1.81 -3.70 -17.61
N THR A 26 -2.58 -2.86 -16.91
CA THR A 26 -2.27 -1.43 -16.74
C THR A 26 -0.96 -1.25 -15.97
N VAL A 27 -0.77 -1.95 -14.85
CA VAL A 27 0.48 -1.90 -14.07
C VAL A 27 1.67 -2.41 -14.89
N THR A 28 1.49 -3.51 -15.62
CA THR A 28 2.52 -4.05 -16.53
C THR A 28 2.92 -3.03 -17.60
N GLN A 29 1.98 -2.23 -18.08
CA GLN A 29 2.28 -1.17 -19.04
C GLN A 29 3.15 -0.07 -18.41
N TYR A 30 2.86 0.38 -17.19
CA TYR A 30 3.76 1.30 -16.47
C TYR A 30 5.17 0.75 -16.25
N VAL A 31 5.35 -0.57 -16.17
CA VAL A 31 6.69 -1.16 -16.07
C VAL A 31 7.41 -1.17 -17.41
N LYS A 32 6.69 -1.40 -18.52
CA LYS A 32 7.28 -1.50 -19.87
C LYS A 32 7.60 -0.14 -20.48
N ASP A 33 6.74 0.84 -20.24
CA ASP A 33 6.85 2.16 -20.85
C ASP A 33 7.90 3.02 -20.15
N GLU A 34 8.30 2.66 -18.92
CA GLU A 34 9.23 3.45 -18.12
C GLU A 34 10.64 2.85 -18.08
N GLY A 35 11.64 3.73 -17.98
CA GLY A 35 13.05 3.37 -18.04
C GLY A 35 13.54 2.64 -16.80
N LYS A 36 14.22 3.36 -15.89
CA LYS A 36 14.80 2.77 -14.67
C LYS A 36 13.79 2.47 -13.58
N THR A 37 12.68 3.22 -13.54
CA THR A 37 11.68 3.12 -12.47
C THR A 37 10.29 3.37 -13.04
N PRO A 38 9.26 2.59 -12.64
CA PRO A 38 7.90 2.77 -13.13
C PRO A 38 7.15 3.92 -12.44
N LEU A 39 7.80 4.65 -11.51
CA LEU A 39 7.20 5.78 -10.81
C LEU A 39 7.07 7.02 -11.69
N PHE A 40 7.99 7.22 -12.63
CA PHE A 40 8.05 8.39 -13.49
C PHE A 40 7.92 8.01 -14.95
N SER A 41 7.10 8.78 -15.66
CA SER A 41 7.04 8.86 -17.11
C SER A 41 8.39 9.21 -17.75
N LYS A 42 8.58 8.84 -19.02
CA LYS A 42 9.66 9.35 -19.88
C LYS A 42 9.81 10.88 -19.87
N SER A 43 8.72 11.61 -19.56
CA SER A 43 8.71 13.07 -19.45
C SER A 43 9.15 13.62 -18.08
N GLY A 44 9.50 12.73 -17.14
CA GLY A 44 9.86 13.08 -15.75
C GLY A 44 8.66 13.34 -14.83
N LYS A 45 7.44 13.32 -15.35
CA LYS A 45 6.20 13.41 -14.55
C LYS A 45 5.85 12.06 -13.94
N LEU A 46 5.04 12.02 -12.89
CA LEU A 46 4.52 10.75 -12.33
C LEU A 46 3.77 9.94 -13.39
N SER A 47 4.03 8.62 -13.45
CA SER A 47 3.43 7.71 -14.43
C SER A 47 1.94 7.44 -14.20
N GLY A 48 1.46 7.66 -12.97
CA GLY A 48 0.11 7.27 -12.51
C GLY A 48 0.07 5.93 -11.78
N LEU A 49 1.20 5.21 -11.71
CA LEU A 49 1.30 3.95 -10.96
C LEU A 49 0.99 4.14 -9.46
N SER A 50 1.60 5.12 -8.80
CA SER A 50 1.38 5.39 -7.37
C SER A 50 -0.09 5.72 -7.08
N GLN A 51 -0.72 6.52 -7.93
CA GLN A 51 -2.16 6.82 -7.84
C GLN A 51 -3.02 5.56 -8.03
N SER A 52 -2.65 4.69 -8.98
CA SER A 52 -3.37 3.45 -9.24
C SER A 52 -3.28 2.47 -8.06
N ILE A 53 -2.11 2.41 -7.40
CA ILE A 53 -1.91 1.63 -6.17
C ILE A 53 -2.71 2.23 -5.01
N TYR A 54 -2.72 3.57 -4.88
CA TYR A 54 -3.49 4.27 -3.86
C TYR A 54 -4.98 3.96 -4.01
N ASP A 55 -5.54 4.07 -5.21
CA ASP A 55 -6.95 3.79 -5.46
C ASP A 55 -7.29 2.31 -5.22
N LEU A 56 -6.40 1.37 -5.56
CA LEU A 56 -6.56 -0.05 -5.25
C LEU A 56 -6.65 -0.30 -3.74
N LEU A 57 -5.68 0.22 -2.98
CA LEU A 57 -5.65 0.09 -1.52
C LEU A 57 -6.90 0.73 -0.89
N LEU A 58 -7.26 1.93 -1.34
CA LEU A 58 -8.43 2.65 -0.87
C LEU A 58 -9.74 1.88 -1.14
N CYS A 59 -9.82 1.10 -2.23
CA CYS A 59 -10.93 0.18 -2.48
C CYS A 59 -11.00 -0.96 -1.45
N GLY A 60 -9.86 -1.45 -0.97
CA GLY A 60 -9.79 -2.44 0.10
C GLY A 60 -10.20 -1.86 1.46
N LEU A 61 -9.83 -0.60 1.74
CA LEU A 61 -10.21 0.11 2.95
C LEU A 61 -11.73 0.36 3.01
N ARG A 62 -12.29 0.91 1.92
CA ARG A 62 -13.70 1.33 1.83
C ARG A 62 -14.68 0.20 1.46
N GLY A 63 -14.19 -1.04 1.33
CA GLY A 63 -15.03 -2.20 1.04
C GLY A 63 -15.53 -2.33 -0.40
N ASN A 64 -14.99 -1.55 -1.36
CA ASN A 64 -15.27 -1.72 -2.78
C ASN A 64 -14.64 -3.00 -3.36
N LEU A 65 -13.59 -3.52 -2.70
CA LEU A 65 -12.96 -4.80 -2.98
C LEU A 65 -12.71 -5.55 -1.66
N LYS A 66 -12.74 -6.89 -1.73
CA LYS A 66 -12.33 -7.72 -0.60
C LYS A 66 -10.84 -7.50 -0.31
N LYS A 67 -10.47 -7.47 0.97
CA LYS A 67 -9.07 -7.30 1.41
C LYS A 67 -8.14 -8.36 0.83
N ASP A 68 -8.55 -9.62 0.85
CA ASP A 68 -7.79 -10.73 0.25
C ASP A 68 -7.53 -10.53 -1.25
N ALA A 69 -8.50 -9.94 -1.97
CA ALA A 69 -8.35 -9.66 -3.38
C ALA A 69 -7.31 -8.54 -3.63
N VAL A 70 -7.31 -7.51 -2.78
CA VAL A 70 -6.31 -6.44 -2.81
C VAL A 70 -4.92 -7.00 -2.50
N VAL A 71 -4.78 -7.78 -1.43
CA VAL A 71 -3.52 -8.43 -1.03
C VAL A 71 -2.99 -9.34 -2.14
N SER A 72 -3.85 -10.18 -2.74
CA SER A 72 -3.47 -11.05 -3.85
C SER A 72 -2.92 -10.25 -5.04
N ILE A 73 -3.52 -9.12 -5.39
CA ILE A 73 -3.00 -8.29 -6.49
C ILE A 73 -1.71 -7.60 -6.14
N LEU A 74 -1.58 -7.09 -4.91
CA LEU A 74 -0.34 -6.48 -4.46
C LEU A 74 0.81 -7.49 -4.55
N HIS A 75 0.59 -8.73 -4.09
CA HIS A 75 1.53 -9.82 -4.28
C HIS A 75 1.87 -10.03 -5.76
N ASP A 76 0.86 -10.20 -6.62
CA ASP A 76 1.07 -10.42 -8.07
C ASP A 76 1.95 -9.31 -8.69
N ILE A 77 1.65 -8.03 -8.41
CA ILE A 77 2.37 -6.90 -9.03
C ILE A 77 3.75 -6.62 -8.43
N THR A 78 4.02 -7.01 -7.18
CA THR A 78 5.34 -6.81 -6.55
C THR A 78 6.48 -7.46 -7.31
N THR A 79 6.17 -8.52 -8.05
CA THR A 79 7.15 -9.28 -8.84
C THR A 79 7.45 -8.66 -10.21
N LEU A 80 6.66 -7.67 -10.65
CA LEU A 80 6.78 -7.11 -12.00
C LEU A 80 8.00 -6.19 -12.16
N HIS A 81 8.45 -5.53 -11.09
CA HIS A 81 9.61 -4.65 -11.10
C HIS A 81 10.17 -4.46 -9.69
N ALA A 82 11.50 -4.34 -9.56
CA ALA A 82 12.19 -4.26 -8.26
C ALA A 82 11.78 -3.06 -7.39
N ASP A 83 11.35 -1.96 -8.02
CA ASP A 83 10.89 -0.76 -7.29
C ASP A 83 9.44 -0.85 -6.80
N ILE A 84 8.61 -1.75 -7.33
CA ILE A 84 7.18 -1.82 -6.98
C ILE A 84 6.95 -2.04 -5.48
N PRO A 85 7.66 -2.95 -4.79
CA PRO A 85 7.52 -3.09 -3.34
C PRO A 85 7.74 -1.77 -2.58
N SER A 86 8.73 -0.97 -3.01
CA SER A 86 9.01 0.34 -2.40
C SER A 86 7.90 1.34 -2.69
N ILE A 87 7.40 1.39 -3.93
CA ILE A 87 6.31 2.29 -4.33
C ILE A 87 5.01 1.93 -3.59
N ILE A 88 4.71 0.64 -3.42
CA ILE A 88 3.57 0.18 -2.61
C ILE A 88 3.70 0.72 -1.19
N LEU A 89 4.88 0.58 -0.56
CA LEU A 89 5.07 1.09 0.79
C LEU A 89 5.05 2.61 0.91
N ASP A 90 5.50 3.35 -0.12
CA ASP A 90 5.33 4.81 -0.16
C ASP A 90 3.85 5.19 -0.06
N VAL A 91 3.00 4.50 -0.83
CA VAL A 91 1.55 4.72 -0.83
C VAL A 91 0.91 4.23 0.47
N THR A 92 1.33 3.06 0.98
CA THR A 92 0.86 2.54 2.27
C THR A 92 1.20 3.50 3.41
N CYS A 93 2.35 4.16 3.39
CA CYS A 93 2.74 5.18 4.38
C CYS A 93 1.79 6.39 4.36
N ILE A 94 1.35 6.82 3.17
CA ILE A 94 0.35 7.89 3.05
C ILE A 94 -0.97 7.45 3.68
N LEU A 95 -1.44 6.23 3.37
CA LEU A 95 -2.67 5.69 3.95
C LEU A 95 -2.57 5.42 5.46
N ASP A 96 -1.37 5.13 5.96
CA ASP A 96 -1.11 5.04 7.40
C ASP A 96 -1.46 6.37 8.07
N ALA A 97 -0.89 7.46 7.56
CA ALA A 97 -1.13 8.81 8.05
C ALA A 97 -2.59 9.26 7.89
N GLU A 98 -3.28 8.85 6.82
CA GLU A 98 -4.69 9.18 6.60
C GLU A 98 -5.63 8.41 7.52
N THR A 99 -5.32 7.15 7.84
CA THR A 99 -6.20 6.29 8.66
C THR A 99 -5.91 6.36 10.15
N CYS A 100 -4.72 6.80 10.56
CA CYS A 100 -4.36 6.86 11.98
C CYS A 100 -5.12 7.94 12.77
N THR A 101 -5.82 8.87 12.10
CA THR A 101 -6.60 9.92 12.76
C THR A 101 -7.84 9.39 13.48
N ASP A 102 -8.40 8.26 13.01
CA ASP A 102 -9.51 7.56 13.67
C ASP A 102 -9.18 6.08 13.81
N VAL A 103 -8.55 5.75 14.94
CA VAL A 103 -8.07 4.40 15.26
C VAL A 103 -9.18 3.35 15.41
N GLN A 104 -10.45 3.77 15.56
CA GLN A 104 -11.59 2.86 15.68
C GLN A 104 -12.34 2.69 14.35
N SER A 105 -11.91 3.39 13.29
CA SER A 105 -12.56 3.31 11.98
C SER A 105 -12.38 1.92 11.33
N GLU A 106 -13.37 1.55 10.51
CA GLU A 106 -13.27 0.35 9.69
C GLU A 106 -12.13 0.46 8.67
N ASP A 107 -11.91 1.67 8.12
CA ASP A 107 -10.79 1.97 7.23
C ASP A 107 -9.45 1.65 7.90
N ARG A 108 -9.21 2.08 9.16
CA ARG A 108 -8.01 1.73 9.91
C ARG A 108 -7.88 0.23 10.14
N THR A 109 -8.97 -0.42 10.53
CA THR A 109 -8.99 -1.88 10.75
C THR A 109 -8.62 -2.64 9.47
N ASN A 110 -9.16 -2.21 8.34
CA ASN A 110 -8.89 -2.79 7.03
C ASN A 110 -7.46 -2.51 6.56
N PHE A 111 -6.95 -1.30 6.82
CA PHE A 111 -5.56 -0.92 6.57
C PHE A 111 -4.58 -1.82 7.35
N CYS A 112 -4.75 -1.97 8.67
CA CYS A 112 -3.90 -2.82 9.49
C CYS A 112 -3.92 -4.29 9.03
N TYR A 113 -5.07 -4.80 8.59
CA TYR A 113 -5.15 -6.13 8.00
C TYR A 113 -4.28 -6.24 6.75
N ILE A 114 -4.41 -5.31 5.80
CA ILE A 114 -3.63 -5.36 4.55
C ILE A 114 -2.13 -5.27 4.85
N VAL A 115 -1.72 -4.32 5.70
CA VAL A 115 -0.31 -4.15 6.10
C VAL A 115 0.28 -5.43 6.70
N ARG A 116 -0.48 -6.11 7.56
CA ARG A 116 -0.04 -7.39 8.13
C ARG A 116 0.22 -8.44 7.06
N GLU A 117 -0.66 -8.55 6.06
CA GLU A 117 -0.47 -9.51 4.97
C GLU A 117 0.70 -9.13 4.04
N LEU A 118 1.04 -7.84 3.91
CA LEU A 118 2.21 -7.40 3.14
C LEU A 118 3.52 -7.97 3.69
N GLU A 119 3.61 -8.28 4.99
CA GLU A 119 4.80 -8.92 5.61
C GLU A 119 5.16 -10.25 4.95
N SER A 120 4.18 -10.94 4.36
CA SER A 120 4.42 -12.24 3.73
C SER A 120 5.22 -12.16 2.42
N PHE A 121 5.29 -10.98 1.78
CA PHE A 121 5.99 -10.79 0.50
C PHE A 121 6.76 -9.47 0.34
N ILE A 122 6.73 -8.59 1.35
CA ILE A 122 7.58 -7.41 1.45
C ILE A 122 8.45 -7.54 2.69
N SER A 123 9.75 -7.27 2.55
CA SER A 123 10.69 -7.47 3.64
C SER A 123 10.35 -6.65 4.89
N ASP A 124 10.45 -7.27 6.06
CA ASP A 124 10.39 -6.65 7.39
C ASP A 124 11.15 -5.33 7.50
N LYS A 125 12.36 -5.30 6.92
CA LYS A 125 13.24 -4.13 6.99
C LYS A 125 12.57 -2.93 6.34
N LEU A 126 12.03 -3.11 5.14
CA LEU A 126 11.42 -2.04 4.36
C LEU A 126 10.13 -1.53 5.03
N LEU A 127 9.32 -2.42 5.61
CA LEU A 127 8.14 -2.03 6.40
C LEU A 127 8.53 -1.15 7.60
N LYS A 128 9.56 -1.57 8.36
CA LYS A 128 10.04 -0.82 9.54
C LYS A 128 10.65 0.54 9.19
N GLU A 129 11.15 0.71 7.98
CA GLU A 129 11.71 1.97 7.50
C GLU A 129 10.62 2.98 7.05
N ARG A 130 9.39 2.53 6.78
CA ARG A 130 8.33 3.36 6.16
C ARG A 130 7.09 3.58 7.03
N LEU A 131 6.74 2.66 7.92
CA LEU A 131 5.50 2.73 8.71
C LEU A 131 5.76 3.26 10.12
N GLU A 132 4.71 3.84 10.71
CA GLU A 132 4.76 4.36 12.07
C GLU A 132 4.91 3.22 13.10
N ILE A 133 5.58 3.53 14.22
CA ILE A 133 5.86 2.54 15.27
C ILE A 133 4.57 1.94 15.83
N ASP A 134 3.53 2.76 16.01
CA ASP A 134 2.21 2.31 16.48
C ASP A 134 1.59 1.30 15.50
N THR A 135 1.60 1.61 14.21
CA THR A 135 1.11 0.70 13.16
C THR A 135 1.86 -0.62 13.15
N LEU A 136 3.18 -0.58 13.24
CA LEU A 136 4.02 -1.78 13.30
C LEU A 136 3.76 -2.62 14.56
N GLN A 137 3.29 -2.01 15.66
CA GLN A 137 2.85 -2.74 16.85
C GLN A 137 1.45 -3.34 16.65
N ASP A 138 0.52 -2.57 16.10
CA ASP A 138 -0.86 -3.00 15.82
C ASP A 138 -0.90 -4.23 14.90
N VAL A 139 -0.03 -4.27 13.89
CA VAL A 139 0.03 -5.36 12.91
C VAL A 139 0.93 -6.52 13.34
N GLY A 140 1.68 -6.37 14.44
CA GLY A 140 2.50 -7.43 15.04
C GLY A 140 3.94 -7.53 14.52
N THR A 141 4.37 -6.64 13.62
CA THR A 141 5.76 -6.54 13.14
C THR A 141 6.74 -6.24 14.28
N LEU A 142 6.34 -5.35 15.19
CA LEU A 142 7.10 -4.97 16.38
C LEU A 142 6.47 -5.59 17.63
N LYS A 143 7.04 -6.70 18.08
CA LYS A 143 6.54 -7.46 19.24
C LYS A 143 6.95 -6.88 20.60
N ASN A 144 7.80 -5.87 20.64
CA ASN A 144 8.45 -5.42 21.87
C ASN A 144 7.83 -4.11 22.40
N LYS A 145 6.92 -4.22 23.38
CA LYS A 145 6.26 -3.07 24.03
C LYS A 145 7.23 -2.10 24.74
N ASN A 146 8.48 -2.52 24.98
CA ASN A 146 9.54 -1.71 25.58
C ASN A 146 10.27 -0.78 24.59
N PHE A 147 9.82 -0.70 23.33
CA PHE A 147 10.43 0.18 22.33
C PHE A 147 10.31 1.66 22.74
N TYR A 148 9.15 2.06 23.24
CA TYR A 148 8.89 3.43 23.72
C TYR A 148 9.81 3.82 24.87
N THR A 149 10.10 2.92 25.81
CA THR A 149 10.98 3.20 26.96
C THR A 149 12.43 3.46 26.54
N LYS A 150 12.92 2.78 25.49
CA LYS A 150 14.27 3.05 24.94
C LYS A 150 14.29 4.30 24.07
N PHE A 151 13.26 4.52 23.26
CA PHE A 151 13.18 5.68 22.38
C PHE A 151 13.05 7.00 23.17
N ILE A 152 12.22 7.00 24.22
CA ILE A 152 12.11 8.12 25.16
C ILE A 152 13.46 8.37 25.82
N LYS A 153 14.10 7.36 26.44
CA LYS A 153 15.41 7.53 27.08
C LYS A 153 16.49 8.11 26.16
N ILE A 154 16.51 7.71 24.88
CA ILE A 154 17.45 8.26 23.89
C ILE A 154 17.14 9.73 23.56
N LYS A 155 15.86 10.10 23.36
CA LYS A 155 15.47 11.50 23.04
C LYS A 155 15.48 12.43 24.25
N THR A 156 15.18 11.93 25.45
CA THR A 156 15.10 12.73 26.68
C THR A 156 16.37 12.68 27.53
N LYS A 157 17.38 11.89 27.13
CA LYS A 157 18.60 11.63 27.90
C LYS A 157 18.31 11.24 29.36
N LEU A 158 17.31 10.37 29.56
CA LEU A 158 16.94 9.81 30.87
C LEU A 158 17.64 8.47 31.12
#